data_AF-A0A926UQL5-F1
#
_entry.id   AF-A0A926UQL5-F1
#
_cell.length_a   1.000
_cell.length_b   1.000
_cell.length_c   1.000
_cell.angle_alpha   90.00
_cell.angle_beta   90.00
_cell.angle_gamma   90.00
#
_symmetry.space_group_name_H-M   'P 1'
#
loop_
_entity.id
_entity.type
_entity.pdbx_description
1 polymer ?
#
loop_
_entity_poly.entity_id
_entity_poly.type
_entity_poly.pdbx_seq_one_letter_code
_entity_poly.pdbx_strand_id
1 'polypeptide(L)' 'MTTAIQQRQSANIWDRFCEFITSTNNRLYIGWFGVLMIPTL' A
#
# COMPACT_ATOMS: atom_id res chain seq x y z
N MET A 1 -8.01 -3.51 21.36
CA MET A 1 -7.56 -4.82 20.83
C MET A 1 -7.94 -4.88 19.36
N THR A 2 -7.02 -4.50 18.49
CA THR A 2 -7.17 -4.62 17.04
C THR A 2 -5.80 -4.99 16.50
N THR A 3 -5.52 -6.30 16.53
CA THR A 3 -4.33 -6.90 15.95
C THR A 3 -4.47 -6.81 14.43
N ALA A 4 -3.98 -5.72 13.84
CA ALA A 4 -3.76 -5.65 12.41
C ALA A 4 -2.76 -6.77 12.08
N ILE A 5 -3.27 -7.79 11.38
CA ILE A 5 -2.55 -9.00 11.00
C ILE A 5 -1.28 -8.59 10.25
N GLN A 6 -0.13 -8.68 10.93
CA GLN A 6 1.17 -8.51 10.29
C GLN A 6 1.52 -9.83 9.62
N GLN A 7 0.84 -10.12 8.52
CA GLN A 7 1.07 -11.24 7.62
C GLN A 7 2.42 -11.01 6.92
N ARG A 8 3.52 -11.30 7.63
CA ARG A 8 4.84 -11.48 7.04
C ARG A 8 4.81 -12.77 6.21
N GLN A 9 4.15 -12.72 5.05
CA GLN A 9 4.19 -13.79 4.07
C GLN A 9 5.08 -13.33 2.94
N SER A 10 6.29 -13.88 2.90
CA SER A 10 7.09 -14.12 1.70
C SER A 10 7.06 -12.98 0.68
N ALA A 11 8.07 -12.11 0.69
CA ALA A 11 8.19 -10.91 -0.16
C ALA A 11 8.06 -11.20 -1.67
N ASN A 12 6.83 -11.45 -2.11
CA ASN A 12 6.41 -11.44 -3.49
C ASN A 12 6.42 -9.99 -3.95
N ILE A 13 6.67 -9.76 -5.25
CA ILE A 13 6.60 -8.43 -5.86
C ILE A 13 5.30 -7.71 -5.49
N TRP A 14 4.20 -8.48 -5.35
CA TRP A 14 2.90 -7.97 -4.96
C TRP A 14 2.85 -7.42 -3.53
N ASP A 15 3.54 -8.06 -2.57
CA ASP A 15 3.58 -7.59 -1.19
C ASP A 15 4.35 -6.27 -1.07
N ARG A 16 5.48 -6.16 -1.79
CA ARG A 16 6.25 -4.90 -1.92
C ARG A 16 5.44 -3.79 -2.59
N PHE A 17 4.58 -4.13 -3.55
CA PHE A 17 3.70 -3.17 -4.21
C PHE A 17 2.61 -2.66 -3.26
N CYS A 18 1.98 -3.56 -2.50
CA CYS A 18 1.03 -3.18 -1.45
C CYS A 18 1.68 -2.28 -0.39
N GLU A 19 2.90 -2.61 0.04
CA GLU A 19 3.67 -1.81 0.99
C GLU A 19 4.03 -0.43 0.41
N PHE A 20 4.41 -0.37 -0.88
CA PHE A 20 4.70 0.89 -1.56
C PHE A 20 3.47 1.80 -1.66
N ILE A 21 2.31 1.27 -2.06
CA ILE A 21 1.07 2.05 -2.17
C ILE A 21 0.63 2.59 -0.80
N THR A 22 0.81 1.80 0.25
CA THR A 22 0.38 2.14 1.63
C THR A 22 1.46 2.87 2.43
N SER A 23 2.64 3.11 1.84
CA SER A 23 3.73 3.82 2.49
C SER A 23 3.41 5.29 2.70
N THR A 24 3.41 5.73 3.96
CA THR A 24 3.36 7.14 4.37
C THR A 24 4.69 7.87 4.20
N ASN A 25 5.75 7.18 3.76
CA ASN A 25 7.04 7.80 3.43
C ASN A 25 7.02 8.44 2.02
N ASN A 26 6.02 8.14 1.20
CA ASN A 26 5.84 8.82 -0.08
C ASN A 26 5.40 10.27 0.15
N ARG A 27 6.00 11.21 -0.59
CA ARG A 27 5.72 12.65 -0.50
C ARG A 27 4.24 12.99 -0.68
N LEU A 28 3.51 12.14 -1.41
CA LEU A 28 2.06 12.10 -1.49
C LEU A 28 1.62 10.68 -1.13
N TYR A 29 0.72 10.56 -0.17
CA TYR A 29 0.12 9.28 0.17
C TYR A 29 -0.81 8.85 -0.97
N ILE A 30 -0.49 7.73 -1.62
CA ILE A 30 -1.32 7.18 -2.70
C ILE A 30 -2.51 6.43 -2.10
N GLY A 31 -2.24 5.39 -1.29
CA GLY A 31 -3.26 4.47 -0.81
C GLY A 31 -4.04 3.78 -1.94
N TRP A 32 -4.98 2.92 -1.60
CA TRP A 32 -5.81 2.24 -2.63
C TRP A 32 -6.69 3.20 -3.42
N PHE A 33 -7.07 4.33 -2.82
CA PHE A 33 -7.88 5.35 -3.47
C PHE A 33 -7.08 6.14 -4.52
N GLY A 34 -5.82 6.47 -4.25
CA GLY A 34 -4.94 7.17 -5.20
C GLY A 34 -4.64 6.34 -6.45
N VAL A 35 -4.61 5.01 -6.35
CA VAL A 35 -4.45 4.11 -7.52
C VAL A 35 -5.58 4.29 -8.53
N LEU A 36 -6.80 4.61 -8.08
CA LEU A 36 -7.95 4.89 -8.95
C LEU A 36 -8.04 6.35 -9.37
N MET A 37 -7.62 7.30 -8.52
CA MET A 37 -7.67 8.73 -8.86
C MET A 37 -6.58 9.18 -9.85
N ILE A 38 -5.35 8.68 -9.75
CA ILE A 38 -4.23 9.10 -10.62
C ILE A 38 -4.51 8.84 -12.12
N PRO A 39 -5.12 7.70 -12.52
CA PRO A 39 -5.46 7.45 -13.92
C PRO A 39 -6.74 8.15 -14.41
N THR A 40 -7.56 8.69 -13.50
CA THR A 40 -8.87 9.29 -13.84
C THR A 40 -8.88 10.82 -13.82
N LEU A 41 -7.79 11.43 -13.37
CA LEU A 41 -7.48 12.86 -13.48
C LEU A 41 -6.58 13.11 -14.70
#